data_AF-A0A974GYK2-F1
#
_entry.id   AF-A0A974GYK2-F1
#
_cell.length_a   1.000
_cell.length_b   1.000
_cell.length_c   1.000
_cell.angle_alpha   90.00
_cell.angle_beta   90.00
_cell.angle_gamma   90.00
#
_symmetry.space_group_name_H-M   'P 1'
#
loop_
_entity.id
_entity.type
_entity.pdbx_description
1 polymer ?
#
loop_
_entity_poly.entity_id
_entity_poly.type
_entity_poly.pdbx_seq_one_letter_code
_entity_poly.pdbx_strand_id
1 'polypeptide(L)'
;MFYRQKSSFLPSYIIDVRELDEKLLNIIDMQFLHGYYEPTLLILFEPNQTWPGRVAVRQDTCSIVAISLNIMQKVHPIIWSLNSLPYDCTQALAVPKPVGK
;
A
#
# COMPACT_ATOMS: atom_id res chain seq x y z
N MET A 1 32.63 -30.59 -11.28
CA MET A 1 32.09 -29.29 -11.74
C MET A 1 30.71 -29.13 -11.10
N PHE A 2 30.62 -28.42 -9.97
CA PHE A 2 29.36 -28.27 -9.24
C PHE A 2 28.57 -27.11 -9.83
N TYR A 3 27.40 -27.39 -10.41
CA TYR A 3 26.43 -26.37 -10.78
C TYR A 3 25.91 -25.72 -9.51
N ARG A 4 26.42 -24.53 -9.19
CA ARG A 4 25.86 -23.69 -8.13
C ARG A 4 24.45 -23.30 -8.55
N GLN A 5 23.45 -23.96 -7.97
CA GLN A 5 22.04 -23.66 -8.18
C GLN A 5 21.83 -22.18 -7.83
N LYS A 6 21.66 -21.33 -8.85
CA LYS A 6 21.28 -19.93 -8.63
C LYS A 6 19.87 -19.97 -8.03
N SER A 7 19.75 -19.53 -6.78
CA SER A 7 18.46 -19.27 -6.14
C SER A 7 17.62 -18.40 -7.07
N SER A 8 16.36 -18.78 -7.31
CA SER A 8 15.38 -17.97 -8.04
C SER A 8 14.92 -16.73 -7.27
N PHE A 9 15.39 -16.56 -6.03
CA PHE A 9 15.00 -15.49 -5.12
C PHE A 9 16.14 -14.53 -4.87
N LEU A 10 15.83 -13.24 -4.92
CA LEU A 10 16.64 -12.18 -4.38
C LEU A 10 16.51 -12.17 -2.84
N PRO A 11 17.51 -11.65 -2.11
CA PRO A 11 17.40 -11.48 -0.66
C PRO A 11 16.22 -10.56 -0.33
N SER A 12 15.37 -11.00 0.60
CA SER A 12 14.27 -10.20 1.12
C SER A 12 14.77 -9.02 1.95
N TYR A 13 14.00 -7.95 2.00
CA TYR A 13 14.21 -6.82 2.90
C TYR A 13 12.86 -6.41 3.49
N ILE A 14 12.91 -5.76 4.64
CA ILE A 14 11.73 -5.30 5.38
C ILE A 14 11.62 -3.79 5.15
N ILE A 15 10.40 -3.32 4.93
CA ILE A 15 10.07 -1.90 4.87
C ILE A 15 9.27 -1.59 6.12
N ASP A 16 9.73 -0.67 6.96
CA ASP A 16 8.90 -0.13 8.03
C ASP A 16 7.94 0.91 7.43
N VAL A 17 6.66 0.60 7.46
CA VAL A 17 5.62 1.45 6.87
C VAL A 17 5.56 2.82 7.57
N ARG A 18 5.95 2.90 8.84
CA ARG A 18 5.97 4.14 9.62
C ARG A 18 7.12 5.08 9.22
N GLU A 19 8.19 4.52 8.66
CA GLU A 19 9.28 5.32 8.09
C GLU A 19 8.90 5.96 6.75
N LEU A 20 7.91 5.40 6.05
CA LEU A 20 7.41 5.95 4.77
C LEU A 20 6.50 7.15 5.01
N ASP A 21 5.57 7.03 5.95
CA ASP A 21 4.70 8.11 6.43
C ASP A 21 4.21 7.76 7.84
N GLU A 22 4.43 8.66 8.80
CA GLU A 22 4.02 8.48 10.20
C GLU A 22 2.49 8.28 10.35
N LYS A 23 1.71 8.69 9.36
CA LYS A 23 0.25 8.56 9.33
C LYS A 23 -0.23 7.18 8.89
N LEU A 24 0.65 6.32 8.35
CA LEU A 24 0.30 4.97 7.90
C LEU A 24 0.09 4.02 9.08
N LEU A 25 -1.02 4.25 9.79
CA LEU A 25 -1.47 3.44 10.91
C LEU A 25 -2.74 2.69 10.51
N ASN A 26 -2.99 1.57 11.18
CA ASN A 26 -4.19 0.76 11.01
C ASN A 26 -4.43 0.37 9.54
N ILE A 27 -3.55 -0.47 9.01
CA ILE A 27 -3.66 -0.95 7.64
C ILE A 27 -4.86 -1.91 7.55
N ILE A 28 -5.76 -1.61 6.62
CA ILE A 28 -6.99 -2.37 6.35
C ILE A 28 -6.72 -3.40 5.26
N ASP A 29 -6.11 -2.98 4.14
CA ASP A 29 -5.87 -3.83 2.98
C ASP A 29 -4.67 -3.36 2.16
N MET A 30 -4.08 -4.26 1.36
CA MET A 30 -2.95 -3.99 0.47
C MET A 30 -3.10 -4.70 -0.86
N GLN A 31 -2.90 -4.00 -1.97
CA GLN A 31 -3.06 -4.57 -3.30
C GLN A 31 -2.06 -3.99 -4.30
N PHE A 32 -1.48 -4.85 -5.16
CA PHE A 32 -0.64 -4.38 -6.26
C PHE A 32 -1.48 -3.79 -7.39
N LEU A 33 -1.07 -2.61 -7.87
CA LEU A 33 -1.69 -1.94 -9.01
C LEU A 33 -1.10 -2.42 -10.33
N HIS A 34 -1.93 -2.43 -11.37
CA HIS A 34 -1.53 -2.74 -12.74
C HIS A 34 -1.32 -1.45 -13.52
N GLY A 35 -0.34 -1.41 -14.42
CA GLY A 35 -0.12 -0.25 -15.30
C GLY A 35 1.21 0.46 -15.08
N TYR A 36 1.74 0.38 -13.87
CA TYR A 36 3.03 0.97 -13.49
C TYR A 36 4.22 0.16 -14.01
N TYR A 37 5.31 0.87 -14.31
CA TYR A 37 6.59 0.27 -14.73
C TYR A 37 7.30 -0.43 -13.57
N GLU A 38 7.24 0.17 -12.38
CA GLU A 38 7.68 -0.42 -11.13
C GLU A 38 6.50 -1.07 -10.40
N PRO A 39 6.72 -2.13 -9.62
CA PRO A 39 5.68 -2.74 -8.82
C PRO A 39 5.15 -1.70 -7.82
N THR A 40 3.90 -1.30 -8.00
CA THR A 40 3.26 -0.27 -7.17
C THR A 40 2.28 -0.93 -6.21
N LEU A 41 2.46 -0.70 -4.92
CA LEU A 41 1.60 -1.22 -3.85
C LEU A 41 0.64 -0.13 -3.40
N LEU A 42 -0.65 -0.40 -3.50
CA LEU A 42 -1.70 0.39 -2.87
C LEU A 42 -1.92 -0.12 -1.44
N ILE A 43 -1.99 0.79 -0.48
CA ILE A 43 -2.31 0.48 0.91
C ILE A 43 -3.55 1.29 1.29
N LEU A 44 -4.59 0.61 1.77
CA LEU A 44 -5.76 1.19 2.41
C LEU A 44 -5.53 1.17 3.92
N PHE A 45 -5.67 2.31 4.58
CA PHE A 45 -5.35 2.47 5.99
C PHE A 45 -6.23 3.53 6.66
N GLU A 46 -6.19 3.57 7.99
CA GLU A 46 -6.95 4.54 8.78
C GLU A 46 -6.02 5.25 9.78
N PRO A 47 -5.51 6.46 9.46
CA PRO A 47 -4.59 7.18 10.33
C PRO A 47 -5.15 7.39 11.75
N ASN A 48 -6.45 7.65 11.84
CA ASN A 48 -7.15 7.92 13.09
C ASN A 48 -8.34 6.99 13.25
N GLN A 49 -8.10 5.82 13.86
CA GLN A 49 -9.12 4.79 14.02
C GLN A 49 -10.43 5.33 14.62
N THR A 50 -11.54 5.06 13.95
CA THR A 50 -12.90 5.33 14.41
C THR A 50 -13.68 4.04 14.63
N TRP A 51 -14.87 4.16 15.20
CA TRP A 51 -15.78 3.03 15.38
C TRP A 51 -17.22 3.47 15.11
N PRO A 52 -18.14 2.55 14.72
CA PRO A 52 -19.49 2.89 14.28
C PRO A 52 -20.29 3.76 15.25
N GLY A 53 -20.12 3.59 16.57
CA GLY A 53 -20.82 4.42 17.56
C GLY A 53 -20.24 5.83 17.75
N ARG A 54 -19.15 6.19 17.05
CA ARG A 54 -18.60 7.55 17.00
C ARG A 54 -18.68 8.19 15.61
N VAL A 55 -19.45 7.59 14.69
CA VAL A 55 -19.67 8.07 13.32
C VAL A 55 -20.34 9.45 13.28
N ALA A 56 -21.12 9.81 14.31
CA ALA A 56 -21.67 11.17 14.43
C ALA A 56 -20.59 12.26 14.53
N VAL A 57 -19.34 11.90 14.84
CA VAL A 57 -18.22 12.83 15.03
C VAL A 57 -17.16 12.69 13.93
N ARG A 58 -16.99 11.51 13.32
CA ARG A 58 -15.97 11.25 12.29
C ARG A 58 -16.46 10.20 11.28
N GLN A 59 -16.70 10.64 10.05
CA GLN A 59 -17.22 9.80 8.95
C GLN A 59 -16.16 9.51 7.88
N ASP A 60 -15.17 10.38 7.70
CA ASP A 60 -14.19 10.27 6.62
C ASP A 60 -12.77 10.05 7.17
N THR A 61 -12.52 8.86 7.71
CA THR A 61 -11.26 8.54 8.42
C THR A 61 -10.29 7.66 7.64
N CYS A 62 -10.75 6.98 6.57
CA CYS A 62 -9.88 6.14 5.76
C CYS A 62 -9.04 6.96 4.77
N SER A 63 -7.90 6.41 4.41
CA SER A 63 -6.97 6.96 3.42
C SER A 63 -6.37 5.82 2.59
N ILE A 64 -5.97 6.13 1.37
CA ILE A 64 -5.17 5.23 0.53
C ILE A 64 -3.87 5.91 0.13
N VAL A 65 -2.81 5.12 0.01
CA VAL A 65 -1.52 5.56 -0.51
C VAL A 65 -1.02 4.55 -1.54
N ALA A 66 -0.43 5.05 -2.62
CA ALA A 66 0.27 4.23 -3.61
C ALA A 66 1.77 4.44 -3.52
N ILE A 67 2.51 3.35 -3.38
CA ILE A 67 3.95 3.33 -3.15
C ILE A 67 4.63 2.60 -4.30
N SER A 68 5.58 3.23 -4.96
CA SER A 68 6.43 2.57 -5.97
C SER A 68 7.51 1.77 -5.26
N LEU A 69 7.73 0.51 -5.63
CA LEU A 69 8.77 -0.32 -5.00
C LEU A 69 9.97 -0.51 -5.93
N ASN A 70 11.07 0.19 -5.66
CA ASN A 70 12.34 -0.08 -6.33
C ASN A 70 13.15 -1.13 -5.53
N ILE A 71 13.12 -2.38 -5.99
CA ILE A 71 13.79 -3.52 -5.32
C ILE A 71 15.32 -3.40 -5.37
N MET A 72 15.87 -2.77 -6.43
CA MET A 72 17.31 -2.66 -6.64
C MET A 72 17.94 -1.62 -5.72
N GLN A 73 17.29 -0.47 -5.60
CA GLN A 73 17.76 0.66 -4.79
C GLN A 73 17.21 0.62 -3.36
N LYS A 74 16.19 -0.20 -3.09
CA LYS A 74 15.45 -0.24 -1.81
C LYS A 74 14.90 1.13 -1.43
N VAL A 75 14.33 1.82 -2.43
CA VAL A 75 13.69 3.13 -2.29
C VAL A 75 12.22 2.97 -2.65
N HIS A 76 11.35 3.57 -1.83
CA HIS A 76 9.91 3.34 -1.90
C HIS A 76 9.13 4.67 -1.89
N PRO A 77 9.19 5.48 -2.96
CA PRO A 77 8.52 6.77 -2.96
C PRO A 77 6.99 6.60 -3.01
N ILE A 78 6.29 7.47 -2.28
CA ILE A 78 4.84 7.64 -2.41
C ILE A 78 4.56 8.35 -3.73
N ILE A 79 3.79 7.70 -4.62
CA ILE A 79 3.42 8.24 -5.94
C ILE A 79 2.23 9.19 -5.79
N TRP A 80 1.23 8.76 -5.02
CA TRP A 80 0.02 9.53 -4.76
C TRP A 80 -0.66 9.02 -3.48
N SER A 81 -1.48 9.88 -2.89
CA SER A 81 -2.32 9.55 -1.75
C SER A 81 -3.68 10.21 -1.88
N LEU A 82 -4.70 9.59 -1.30
CA LEU A 82 -6.03 10.13 -1.20
C LEU A 82 -6.50 9.97 0.24
N ASN A 83 -7.02 11.06 0.81
CA ASN A 83 -7.50 11.10 2.18
C ASN A 83 -9.02 11.32 2.20
N SER A 84 -9.61 11.19 3.39
CA SER A 84 -11.03 11.46 3.61
C SER A 84 -11.92 10.52 2.80
N LEU A 85 -11.56 9.23 2.79
CA LEU A 85 -12.43 8.16 2.33
C LEU A 85 -13.42 7.78 3.44
N PRO A 86 -14.59 7.22 3.06
CA PRO A 86 -15.57 6.72 4.03
C PRO A 86 -14.94 5.75 5.03
N TYR A 87 -15.28 5.91 6.31
CA TYR A 87 -14.74 5.09 7.41
C TYR A 87 -15.02 3.58 7.28
N ASP A 88 -16.00 3.20 6.47
CA ASP A 88 -16.47 1.81 6.29
C ASP A 88 -15.80 1.08 5.13
N CYS A 89 -14.66 1.59 4.64
CA CYS A 89 -13.85 0.93 3.63
C CYS A 89 -13.24 -0.37 4.19
N THR A 90 -13.50 -1.51 3.54
CA THR A 90 -13.03 -2.83 4.00
C THR A 90 -11.96 -3.47 3.13
N GLN A 91 -11.92 -3.13 1.83
CA GLN A 91 -11.01 -3.75 0.86
C GLN A 91 -10.77 -2.83 -0.33
N ALA A 92 -9.64 -3.00 -1.01
CA ALA A 92 -9.29 -2.32 -2.23
C ALA A 92 -8.97 -3.34 -3.34
N LEU A 93 -9.73 -3.29 -4.44
CA LEU A 93 -9.52 -4.19 -5.58
C LEU A 93 -8.83 -3.44 -6.72
N ALA A 94 -7.65 -3.92 -7.12
CA ALA A 94 -6.95 -3.38 -8.27
C ALA A 94 -7.70 -3.73 -9.56
N VAL A 95 -8.01 -2.71 -10.34
CA VAL A 95 -8.66 -2.90 -11.65
C VAL A 95 -7.61 -3.38 -12.65
N PRO A 96 -7.85 -4.49 -13.38
CA PRO A 96 -6.92 -4.96 -14.39
C PRO A 96 -6.85 -4.01 -15.59
N LYS A 97 -5.80 -4.15 -16.40
CA LYS A 97 -5.73 -3.51 -17.71
C LYS A 97 -6.93 -3.95 -18.56
N PRO A 98 -7.51 -3.09 -19.41
CA PRO A 98 -7.02 -1.78 -19.85
C PRO A 98 -7.45 -0.58 -18.99
N VAL A 99 -8.30 -0.78 -17.97
CA VAL A 99 -8.90 0.33 -17.21
C VAL A 99 -7.98 0.82 -16.08
N GLY A 100 -7.27 -0.10 -15.41
CA GLY A 100 -6.27 0.25 -14.39
C GLY A 100 -4.98 0.81 -14.99
N LYS A 101 -4.49 1.91 -14.43
CA LYS A 101 -3.28 2.64 -14.83
C LYS A 101 -2.32 2.78 -13.65
#